data_AF-A0A7S3GV75-F1
#
_entry.id   AF-A0A7S3GV75-F1
#
_cell.length_a   1.000
_cell.length_b   1.000
_cell.length_c   1.000
_cell.angle_alpha   90.00
_cell.angle_beta   90.00
_cell.angle_gamma   90.00
#
_symmetry.space_group_name_H-M   'P 1'
#
loop_
_entity.id
_entity.type
_entity.pdbx_description
1 polymer ?
#
loop_
_entity_poly.entity_id
_entity_poly.type
_entity_poly.pdbx_seq_one_letter_code
_entity_poly.pdbx_strand_id
1 'polypeptide(L)'
;MPVEQVVKSVCNYKQAYTQYGGLRPFGTAFLFAGWDSNFGFQLYQTDPSGNYSGWKATVIGQNNQAGKSILKTDYKPENTVEQNLKVAVKILLKTMDSTTPSPERIELSTLKRDETDGSMVHYTLSDAEVRKFIDEIQKEIEEEQKKEQSSTGDI
;
A
#
# COMPACT_ATOMS: atom_id res chain seq x y z
N MET A 1 10.15 20.08 -5.07
CA MET A 1 11.25 19.09 -5.03
C MET A 1 10.71 17.80 -5.63
N PRO A 2 11.33 17.25 -6.69
CA PRO A 2 10.90 15.99 -7.31
C PRO A 2 10.86 14.85 -6.30
N VAL A 3 9.94 13.89 -6.49
CA VAL A 3 9.70 12.82 -5.51
C VAL A 3 10.96 11.99 -5.31
N GLU A 4 11.61 11.59 -6.40
CA GLU A 4 12.84 10.79 -6.35
C GLU A 4 13.97 11.49 -5.57
N GLN A 5 14.09 12.81 -5.64
CA GLN A 5 15.13 13.55 -4.94
C GLN A 5 14.97 13.43 -3.43
N VAL A 6 13.73 13.46 -2.92
CA VAL A 6 13.43 13.23 -1.50
C VAL A 6 13.81 11.81 -1.10
N VAL A 7 13.38 10.83 -1.89
CA VAL A 7 13.66 9.41 -1.65
C VAL A 7 15.17 9.17 -1.57
N LYS A 8 15.92 9.67 -2.56
CA LYS A 8 17.38 9.56 -2.62
C LYS A 8 18.06 10.21 -1.42
N SER A 9 17.60 11.40 -1.00
CA SER A 9 18.14 12.08 0.18
C SER A 9 17.97 11.25 1.45
N VAL A 10 16.78 10.70 1.68
CA VAL A 10 16.50 9.83 2.84
C VAL A 10 17.32 8.54 2.76
N CYS A 11 17.40 7.93 1.57
CA CYS A 11 18.16 6.71 1.34
C CYS A 11 19.66 6.86 1.58
N ASN A 12 20.27 7.95 1.10
CA ASN A 12 21.67 8.27 1.39
C ASN A 12 21.92 8.43 2.89
N TYR A 13 20.98 9.08 3.60
CA TYR A 13 21.07 9.22 5.05
C TYR A 13 21.00 7.86 5.77
N LYS A 14 20.10 6.96 5.34
CA LYS A 14 20.02 5.59 5.86
C LYS A 14 21.31 4.80 5.59
N GLN A 15 21.82 4.90 4.37
CA GLN A 15 23.03 4.19 3.94
C GLN A 15 24.29 4.64 4.70
N ALA A 16 24.38 5.91 5.10
CA ALA A 16 25.49 6.37 5.93
C ALA A 16 25.61 5.55 7.24
N TYR A 17 24.50 5.11 7.81
CA TYR A 17 24.45 4.28 9.03
C TYR A 17 24.75 2.80 8.78
N THR A 18 24.91 2.38 7.52
CA THR A 18 25.34 1.01 7.15
C THR A 18 26.81 0.95 6.76
N GLN A 19 27.39 2.07 6.33
CA GLN A 19 28.80 2.15 5.91
C GLN A 19 29.73 2.64 7.01
N TYR A 20 29.33 3.67 7.77
CA TYR A 20 30.17 4.23 8.82
C TYR A 20 29.94 3.43 10.12
N GLY A 21 31.02 2.82 10.63
CA GLY A 21 30.97 1.93 11.78
C GLY A 21 30.54 2.63 13.08
N GLY A 22 30.08 1.83 14.05
CA GLY A 22 29.69 2.31 15.38
C GLY A 22 28.25 2.79 15.52
N LEU A 23 27.47 2.78 14.43
CA LEU A 23 26.05 3.15 14.44
C LEU A 23 25.17 1.96 14.11
N ARG A 24 23.99 1.89 14.73
CA ARG A 24 22.97 0.89 14.41
C ARG A 24 22.23 1.33 13.14
N PRO A 25 22.11 0.49 12.10
CA PRO A 25 21.30 0.80 10.92
C PRO A 25 19.83 1.09 11.26
N PHE A 26 19.19 1.93 10.44
CA PHE A 26 17.76 2.17 10.54
C PHE A 26 16.97 0.90 10.21
N GLY A 27 16.32 0.31 11.21
CA GLY A 27 15.47 -0.88 11.05
C GLY A 27 14.09 -0.59 10.45
N THR A 28 13.99 0.35 9.51
CA THR A 28 12.71 0.77 8.92
C THR A 28 12.75 0.79 7.40
N ALA A 29 11.60 0.51 6.78
CA ALA A 29 11.33 0.65 5.37
C ALA A 29 10.24 1.71 5.20
N PHE A 30 10.32 2.52 4.14
CA PHE A 30 9.34 3.55 3.84
C PHE A 30 8.65 3.28 2.51
N LEU A 31 7.37 3.66 2.45
CA LEU A 31 6.67 3.92 1.20
C LEU A 31 6.60 5.42 1.00
N PHE A 32 7.02 5.89 -0.17
CA PHE A 32 6.90 7.27 -0.59
C PHE A 32 5.91 7.35 -1.73
N ALA A 33 4.83 8.10 -1.56
CA ALA A 33 3.90 8.44 -2.62
C ALA A 33 3.96 9.94 -2.87
N GLY A 34 3.94 10.36 -4.14
CA GLY A 34 4.01 11.77 -4.48
C GLY A 34 3.68 12.01 -5.94
N TRP A 35 3.64 13.29 -6.31
CA TRP A 35 3.47 13.73 -7.69
C TRP A 35 4.54 14.77 -8.02
N ASP A 36 5.09 14.71 -9.23
CA ASP A 36 5.84 15.82 -9.81
C ASP A 36 5.52 16.00 -11.31
N SER A 37 5.98 17.11 -11.87
CA SER A 37 5.71 17.49 -13.26
C SER A 37 6.39 16.60 -14.30
N ASN A 38 7.40 15.83 -13.92
CA ASN A 38 8.22 15.08 -14.87
C ASN A 38 7.68 13.67 -15.08
N PHE A 39 7.26 13.01 -14.00
CA PHE A 39 6.84 11.61 -14.01
C PHE A 39 5.42 11.40 -13.49
N GLY A 40 4.73 12.47 -13.06
CA GLY A 40 3.39 12.37 -12.49
C GLY A 40 3.40 11.67 -11.14
N PHE A 41 2.35 10.87 -10.88
CA PHE A 41 2.22 10.09 -9.66
C PHE A 41 3.27 8.98 -9.59
N GLN A 42 3.97 8.91 -8.47
CA GLN A 42 5.08 7.98 -8.23
C GLN A 42 4.92 7.30 -6.88
N LEU A 43 5.33 6.04 -6.82
CA LEU A 43 5.41 5.26 -5.60
C LEU A 43 6.81 4.63 -5.51
N TYR A 44 7.50 4.88 -4.40
CA TYR A 44 8.80 4.29 -4.11
C TYR A 44 8.75 3.50 -2.81
N GLN A 45 9.49 2.40 -2.79
CA GLN A 45 9.76 1.61 -1.60
C GLN A 45 11.24 1.72 -1.26
N THR A 46 11.56 1.88 0.02
CA THR A 46 12.94 1.83 0.52
C THR A 46 13.15 0.65 1.47
N ASP A 47 14.40 0.22 1.65
CA ASP A 47 14.80 -0.79 2.62
C ASP A 47 15.85 -0.26 3.62
N PRO A 48 16.12 -0.96 4.73
CA PRO A 48 17.14 -0.57 5.72
C PRO A 48 18.55 -0.32 5.18
N SER A 49 18.91 -0.91 4.03
CA SER A 49 20.23 -0.75 3.42
C SER A 49 20.45 0.62 2.78
N GLY A 50 19.36 1.36 2.55
CA GLY A 50 19.35 2.61 1.80
C GLY A 50 19.04 2.42 0.31
N ASN A 51 18.74 1.20 -0.14
CA ASN A 51 18.24 0.99 -1.50
C ASN A 51 16.78 1.44 -1.61
N TYR A 52 16.41 1.91 -2.81
CA TYR A 52 15.03 2.23 -3.16
C TYR A 52 14.67 1.72 -4.55
N SER A 53 13.38 1.49 -4.78
CA SER A 53 12.84 1.01 -6.05
C SER A 53 11.47 1.65 -6.32
N GLY A 54 11.19 1.95 -7.59
CA GLY A 54 9.89 2.47 -8.03
C GLY A 54 8.89 1.34 -8.30
N TRP A 55 7.62 1.56 -7.94
CA TRP A 55 6.56 0.57 -8.04
C TRP A 55 5.28 1.18 -8.61
N LYS A 56 4.45 0.35 -9.26
CA LYS A 56 3.06 0.71 -9.59
C LYS A 56 2.11 0.47 -8.41
N ALA A 57 2.35 -0.63 -7.70
CA ALA A 57 1.74 -0.98 -6.43
C ALA A 57 2.73 -1.85 -5.65
N THR A 58 2.79 -1.71 -4.33
CA THR A 58 3.66 -2.54 -3.48
C THR A 58 3.08 -2.68 -2.07
N VAL A 59 3.57 -3.68 -1.33
CA VAL A 59 3.25 -3.95 0.07
C VAL A 59 4.56 -4.18 0.82
N ILE A 60 4.67 -3.61 2.01
CA ILE A 60 5.76 -3.84 2.97
C ILE A 60 5.19 -4.31 4.30
N GLY A 61 6.07 -4.79 5.19
CA GLY A 61 5.67 -5.25 6.52
C GLY A 61 5.30 -6.73 6.55
N GLN A 62 4.46 -7.09 7.51
CA GLN A 62 4.04 -8.46 7.80
C GLN A 62 3.31 -9.09 6.61
N ASN A 63 3.57 -10.38 6.35
CA ASN A 63 2.89 -11.16 5.29
C ASN A 63 2.94 -10.50 3.89
N ASN A 64 3.96 -9.69 3.60
CA ASN A 64 4.06 -8.97 2.33
C ASN A 64 4.10 -9.86 1.08
N GLN A 65 4.55 -11.11 1.19
CA GLN A 65 4.59 -12.03 0.05
C GLN A 65 3.17 -12.41 -0.40
N ALA A 66 2.28 -12.70 0.55
CA ALA A 66 0.87 -12.93 0.29
C ALA A 66 0.19 -11.67 -0.27
N GLY A 67 0.46 -10.50 0.34
CA GLY A 67 -0.05 -9.21 -0.15
C GLY A 67 0.40 -8.89 -1.59
N LYS A 68 1.66 -9.15 -1.93
CA LYS A 68 2.18 -9.00 -3.30
C LYS A 68 1.54 -9.99 -4.27
N SER A 69 1.18 -11.20 -3.83
CA SER A 69 0.46 -12.15 -4.66
C SER A 69 -0.94 -11.63 -5.00
N ILE A 70 -1.66 -11.09 -4.02
CA ILE A 70 -2.98 -10.48 -4.23
C ILE A 70 -2.86 -9.26 -5.16
N LEU A 71 -1.87 -8.39 -4.96
CA LEU A 71 -1.64 -7.26 -5.86
C LEU A 71 -1.45 -7.71 -7.31
N LYS A 72 -0.69 -8.78 -7.57
CA LYS A 72 -0.47 -9.26 -8.94
C LYS A 72 -1.76 -9.70 -9.64
N THR A 73 -2.74 -10.19 -8.89
CA THR A 73 -4.02 -10.66 -9.42
C THR A 73 -5.04 -9.54 -9.54
N ASP A 74 -5.14 -8.69 -8.52
CA ASP A 74 -6.28 -7.78 -8.34
C ASP A 74 -5.97 -6.32 -8.72
N TYR A 75 -4.70 -5.91 -8.77
CA TYR A 75 -4.32 -4.56 -9.23
C TYR A 75 -4.32 -4.46 -10.75
N LYS A 76 -4.93 -3.40 -11.28
CA LYS A 76 -4.86 -3.04 -12.70
C LYS A 76 -4.48 -1.57 -12.87
N PRO A 77 -3.67 -1.20 -13.88
CA PRO A 77 -3.27 0.19 -14.13
C PRO A 77 -4.45 1.17 -14.29
N GLU A 78 -5.57 0.69 -14.81
CA GLU A 78 -6.79 1.43 -15.10
C GLU A 78 -7.76 1.53 -13.90
N ASN A 79 -7.40 0.99 -12.74
CA ASN A 79 -8.25 1.03 -11.56
C ASN A 79 -8.54 2.47 -11.12
N THR A 80 -9.79 2.73 -10.74
CA THR A 80 -10.17 3.95 -10.04
C THR A 80 -9.57 3.97 -8.63
N VAL A 81 -9.54 5.15 -8.00
CA VAL A 81 -9.08 5.28 -6.61
C VAL A 81 -9.90 4.39 -5.66
N GLU A 82 -11.21 4.32 -5.87
CA GLU A 82 -12.10 3.46 -5.07
C GLU A 82 -11.79 1.97 -5.26
N GLN A 83 -11.54 1.53 -6.49
CA GLN A 83 -11.12 0.14 -6.76
C GLN A 83 -9.78 -0.17 -6.10
N ASN A 84 -8.82 0.75 -6.13
CA ASN A 84 -7.54 0.55 -5.45
C ASN A 84 -7.66 0.55 -3.92
N LEU A 85 -8.59 1.31 -3.34
CA LEU A 85 -8.91 1.24 -1.91
C LEU A 85 -9.48 -0.14 -1.54
N LYS A 86 -10.39 -0.69 -2.36
CA LYS A 86 -10.92 -2.05 -2.19
C LYS A 86 -9.82 -3.11 -2.21
N VAL A 87 -8.90 -3.03 -3.19
CA VAL A 87 -7.74 -3.93 -3.27
C VAL A 87 -6.84 -3.80 -2.03
N ALA A 88 -6.56 -2.57 -1.56
CA ALA A 88 -5.77 -2.34 -0.36
C ALA A 88 -6.42 -2.95 0.89
N VAL A 89 -7.73 -2.75 1.08
CA VAL A 89 -8.48 -3.35 2.18
C VAL A 89 -8.48 -4.87 2.07
N LYS A 90 -8.71 -5.45 0.89
CA LYS A 90 -8.66 -6.91 0.67
C LYS A 90 -7.31 -7.49 1.07
N ILE A 91 -6.21 -6.83 0.70
CA ILE A 91 -4.86 -7.24 1.11
C ILE A 91 -4.73 -7.19 2.64
N LEU A 92 -5.13 -6.09 3.28
CA LEU A 92 -5.04 -5.96 4.74
C LEU A 92 -5.86 -7.05 5.43
N LEU A 93 -7.08 -7.31 5.00
CA LEU A 93 -7.94 -8.36 5.58
C LEU A 93 -7.36 -9.77 5.40
N LYS A 94 -6.81 -10.10 4.23
CA LYS A 94 -6.22 -11.43 3.98
C LYS A 94 -4.84 -11.64 4.60
N THR A 95 -4.14 -10.55 4.96
CA THR A 95 -2.77 -10.61 5.51
C THR A 95 -2.66 -10.32 7.01
N MET A 96 -3.70 -9.74 7.62
CA MET A 96 -3.73 -9.44 9.05
C MET A 96 -4.06 -10.70 9.85
N ASP A 97 -3.34 -10.93 10.95
CA ASP A 97 -3.58 -12.09 11.84
C ASP A 97 -4.86 -11.95 12.69
N SER A 98 -5.55 -10.80 12.62
CA SER A 98 -6.76 -10.54 13.40
C SER A 98 -7.96 -11.27 12.83
N THR A 99 -8.69 -11.98 13.69
CA THR A 99 -9.95 -12.63 13.34
C THR A 99 -11.12 -11.65 13.17
N THR A 100 -10.96 -10.41 13.62
CA THR A 100 -11.99 -9.36 13.48
C THR A 100 -11.35 -8.10 12.91
N PRO A 101 -11.71 -7.69 11.69
CA PRO A 101 -11.29 -6.41 11.17
C PRO A 101 -12.04 -5.27 11.84
N SER A 102 -11.32 -4.21 12.19
CA SER A 102 -11.89 -3.03 12.82
C SER A 102 -11.33 -1.76 12.17
N PRO A 103 -12.13 -0.69 12.02
CA PRO A 103 -11.67 0.56 11.41
C PRO A 103 -10.46 1.17 12.12
N GLU A 104 -10.35 1.00 13.44
CA GLU A 104 -9.26 1.54 14.27
C GLU A 104 -7.91 0.88 14.00
N ARG A 105 -7.90 -0.26 13.29
CA ARG A 105 -6.69 -1.00 12.91
C ARG A 105 -6.25 -0.74 11.48
N ILE A 106 -7.03 0.01 10.70
CA ILE A 106 -6.80 0.25 9.29
C ILE A 106 -6.88 1.74 9.02
N GLU A 107 -5.76 2.34 8.63
CA GLU A 107 -5.73 3.69 8.09
C GLU A 107 -5.66 3.64 6.57
N LEU A 108 -6.56 4.37 5.90
CA LEU A 108 -6.54 4.53 4.44
C LEU A 108 -6.37 6.01 4.11
N SER A 109 -5.41 6.31 3.26
CA SER A 109 -5.12 7.66 2.80
C SER A 109 -5.00 7.70 1.28
N THR A 110 -5.49 8.78 0.68
CA THR A 110 -5.41 9.03 -0.76
C THR A 110 -4.64 10.32 -1.02
N LEU A 111 -3.93 10.34 -2.14
CA LEU A 111 -3.27 11.52 -2.65
C LEU A 111 -3.80 11.78 -4.06
N LYS A 112 -4.49 12.91 -4.25
CA LYS A 112 -5.08 13.31 -5.53
C LYS A 112 -4.51 14.66 -5.95
N ARG A 113 -4.57 14.94 -7.25
CA ARG A 113 -4.24 16.25 -7.80
C ARG A 113 -5.55 16.94 -8.15
N ASP A 114 -5.78 18.13 -7.61
CA ASP A 114 -6.94 18.94 -7.93
C ASP A 114 -6.87 19.38 -9.40
N GLU A 115 -7.96 19.23 -10.13
CA GLU A 115 -8.02 19.54 -11.57
C GLU A 115 -8.10 21.05 -11.84
N THR A 116 -8.53 21.84 -10.85
CA THR A 116 -8.76 23.29 -11.00
C THR A 116 -7.47 24.09 -10.84
N ASP A 117 -6.68 23.79 -9.82
CA ASP A 117 -5.45 24.54 -9.49
C ASP A 117 -4.18 23.69 -9.58
N GLY A 118 -4.31 22.38 -9.79
CA GLY A 118 -3.17 21.46 -9.87
C GLY A 118 -2.49 21.15 -8.54
N SER A 119 -3.09 21.55 -7.41
CA SER A 119 -2.58 21.31 -6.06
C SER A 119 -2.73 19.85 -5.65
N MET A 120 -1.91 19.41 -4.70
CA MET A 120 -1.96 18.04 -4.16
C MET A 120 -2.84 17.99 -2.92
N VAL A 121 -3.89 17.18 -2.98
CA VAL A 121 -4.85 16.97 -1.90
C VAL A 121 -4.59 15.60 -1.27
N HIS A 122 -4.14 15.61 -0.02
CA HIS A 122 -4.05 14.43 0.82
C HIS A 122 -5.34 14.30 1.64
N TYR A 123 -5.96 13.12 1.62
CA TYR A 123 -7.17 12.85 2.38
C TYR A 123 -7.06 11.48 3.07
N THR A 124 -7.17 11.50 4.40
CA THR A 124 -7.29 10.29 5.22
C THR A 124 -8.76 10.01 5.46
N LEU A 125 -9.19 8.78 5.17
CA LEU A 125 -10.57 8.35 5.32
C LEU A 125 -10.95 8.29 6.81
N SER A 126 -12.18 8.68 7.11
CA SER A 126 -12.76 8.51 8.44
C SER A 126 -13.07 7.05 8.75
N ASP A 127 -13.15 6.68 10.03
CA ASP A 127 -13.51 5.32 10.47
C ASP A 127 -14.83 4.83 9.84
N ALA A 128 -15.80 5.74 9.65
CA ALA A 128 -17.07 5.44 9.01
C ALA A 128 -16.92 5.07 7.52
N GLU A 129 -16.00 5.71 6.81
CA GLU A 129 -15.69 5.38 5.41
C GLU A 129 -14.91 4.08 5.31
N VAL A 130 -13.89 3.90 6.15
CA VAL A 130 -13.10 2.66 6.24
C VAL A 130 -14.01 1.47 6.53
N ARG A 131 -14.96 1.62 7.47
CA ARG A 131 -15.91 0.57 7.82
C ARG A 131 -16.75 0.11 6.63
N LYS A 132 -17.19 1.02 5.75
CA LYS A 132 -17.94 0.64 4.54
C LYS A 132 -17.12 -0.29 3.64
N PHE A 133 -15.84 0.03 3.44
CA PHE A 133 -14.94 -0.82 2.63
C PHE A 133 -14.66 -2.16 3.31
N ILE A 134 -14.47 -2.18 4.64
CA ILE A 134 -14.29 -3.44 5.38
C ILE A 134 -15.52 -4.33 5.20
N ASP A 135 -16.72 -3.80 5.46
CA ASP A 135 -17.96 -4.57 5.40
C ASP A 135 -18.27 -5.09 3.98
N GLU A 136 -17.94 -4.32 2.95
CA GLU A 136 -18.09 -4.72 1.54
C GLU A 136 -17.12 -5.85 1.19
N ILE A 137 -15.82 -5.65 1.43
CA ILE A 137 -14.78 -6.62 1.05
C ILE A 137 -14.85 -7.90 1.87
N GLN A 138 -15.26 -7.81 3.13
CA GLN A 138 -15.49 -8.99 3.97
C GLN A 138 -16.55 -9.91 3.35
N LYS A 139 -17.65 -9.35 2.83
CA LYS A 139 -18.68 -10.13 2.13
C LYS A 139 -18.14 -10.76 0.84
N GLU A 140 -17.38 -10.00 0.05
CA GLU A 140 -16.75 -10.53 -1.17
C GLU A 140 -15.82 -11.71 -0.87
N ILE A 141 -15.00 -11.62 0.19
CA ILE A 141 -14.11 -12.71 0.61
C ILE A 141 -14.90 -13.94 1.03
N GLU A 142 -15.99 -13.78 1.79
CA GLU A 142 -16.84 -14.90 2.21
C GLU A 142 -17.55 -15.57 1.02
N GLU A 143 -17.94 -14.79 0.01
CA GLU A 143 -18.52 -15.31 -1.24
C GLU A 143 -17.49 -16.05 -2.10
N GLU A 144 -16.26 -15.54 -2.22
CA GLU A 144 -15.13 -16.23 -2.87
C GLU A 144 -14.89 -17.60 -2.22
N GLN A 145 -14.82 -17.66 -0.89
CA GLN A 145 -14.59 -18.90 -0.14
C GLN A 145 -15.72 -19.92 -0.33
N LYS A 146 -16.97 -19.47 -0.33
CA LYS A 146 -18.13 -20.36 -0.58
C LYS A 146 -18.09 -20.94 -2.00
N LYS A 147 -17.70 -20.13 -3.00
CA LYS A 147 -17.56 -20.60 -4.38
C LYS A 147 -16.44 -21.63 -4.51
N GLU A 148 -15.27 -21.37 -3.92
CA GLU A 148 -14.15 -22.32 -3.91
C GLU A 148 -14.52 -23.66 -3.24
N GLN A 149 -15.23 -23.62 -2.11
CA GLN A 149 -15.73 -24.82 -1.42
C GLN A 149 -16.76 -25.60 -2.25
N SER A 150 -17.68 -24.90 -2.94
CA SER A 150 -18.65 -25.56 -3.82
C SER A 150 -18.00 -26.23 -5.04
N SER A 151 -16.94 -25.64 -5.59
CA SER A 151 -16.21 -26.21 -6.73
C SER A 151 -15.31 -27.40 -6.41
N THR A 152 -14.98 -27.61 -5.14
CA THR A 152 -14.10 -28.71 -4.68
C THR A 152 -14.89 -29.97 -4.29
N GLY A 153 -16.22 -29.86 -4.13
CA GLY A 153 -17.10 -30.96 -3.71
C GLY A 153 -17.57 -31.90 -4.83
N ASP A 154 -17.21 -31.65 -6.08
CA ASP A 154 -17.66 -32.41 -7.27
C ASP A 154 -16.62 -33.43 -7.78
N ILE A 155 -15.65 -33.85 -6.95
CA ILE A 155 -14.66 -34.91 -7.26
C ILE A 155 -14.89 -36.14 -6.37
#